data_AF-A0A1V6ISU6-F1
#
_entry.id   AF-A0A1V6ISU6-F1
#
_cell.length_a   1.000
_cell.length_b   1.000
_cell.length_c   1.000
_cell.angle_alpha   90.00
_cell.angle_beta   90.00
_cell.angle_gamma   90.00
#
_symmetry.space_group_name_H-M   'P 1'
#
loop_
_entity.id
_entity.type
_entity.pdbx_description
1 polymer ?
#
loop_
_entity_poly.entity_id
_entity_poly.type
_entity_poly.pdbx_seq_one_letter_code
_entity_poly.pdbx_strand_id
1 'polypeptide(L)'
;MRIAHERGQIDHLIIAPSGIYVMESKYWAGILSGEADAATWTQRRTNGLTRRVKSPVQQCERQRRMFITLLAKRVPDDHVHAMAVFTHPSVELHIANGENRAFLIRDAIRFINDRCFEPPVLTPEQVQEIAESVLRQQT
;
A
#
# COMPACT_ATOMS: atom_id res chain seq x y z
N MET A 1 -4.81 11.47 -8.47
CA MET A 1 -3.81 11.48 -9.55
C MET A 1 -4.47 10.94 -10.83
N ARG A 2 -4.23 11.54 -12.01
CA ARG A 2 -4.87 11.14 -13.28
C ARG A 2 -3.84 10.72 -14.32
N ILE A 3 -4.02 9.57 -14.97
CA ILE A 3 -3.25 9.12 -16.15
C ILE A 3 -4.24 8.77 -17.24
N ALA A 4 -4.15 9.38 -18.42
CA ALA A 4 -4.80 8.90 -19.67
C ALA A 4 -6.20 8.27 -19.50
N HIS A 5 -7.11 8.96 -18.79
CA HIS A 5 -8.50 8.56 -18.43
C HIS A 5 -8.70 7.66 -17.19
N GLU A 6 -7.65 7.14 -16.57
CA GLU A 6 -7.69 6.45 -15.29
C GLU A 6 -7.52 7.42 -14.12
N ARG A 7 -8.49 7.41 -13.19
CA ARG A 7 -8.37 8.07 -11.88
C ARG A 7 -7.81 7.07 -10.88
N GLY A 8 -6.59 7.34 -10.40
CA GLY A 8 -6.01 6.65 -9.26
C GLY A 8 -6.27 7.45 -7.99
N GLN A 9 -6.98 6.83 -7.03
CA GLN A 9 -7.02 7.27 -5.64
C GLN A 9 -5.97 6.48 -4.86
N ILE A 10 -5.19 7.16 -4.02
CA ILE A 10 -4.31 6.56 -3.02
C ILE A 10 -4.89 7.00 -1.67
N ASP A 11 -5.21 6.05 -0.79
CA ASP A 11 -5.82 6.38 0.51
C ASP A 11 -4.83 7.09 1.42
N HIS A 12 -3.60 6.55 1.50
CA HIS A 12 -2.51 7.16 2.26
C HIS A 12 -1.20 7.06 1.49
N LEU A 13 -0.47 8.17 1.46
CA LEU A 13 0.88 8.25 0.91
C LEU A 13 1.79 8.78 2.01
N ILE A 14 2.82 8.01 2.35
CA ILE A 14 3.89 8.43 3.26
C ILE A 14 5.15 8.61 2.42
N ILE A 15 5.80 9.77 2.53
CA ILE A 15 7.08 10.07 1.89
C ILE A 15 8.05 10.37 3.03
N ALA A 16 9.08 9.54 3.18
CA ALA A 16 10.06 9.66 4.25
C ALA A 16 11.48 9.39 3.72
N PRO A 17 12.53 9.79 4.44
CA PRO A 17 13.90 9.46 4.06
C PRO A 17 14.14 7.95 3.86
N SER A 18 13.43 7.11 4.61
CA SER A 18 13.53 5.64 4.52
C SER A 18 12.82 5.02 3.31
N GLY A 19 12.02 5.79 2.57
CA GLY A 19 11.28 5.32 1.42
C GLY A 19 9.88 5.93 1.30
N ILE A 20 9.13 5.43 0.32
CA ILE A 20 7.76 5.87 0.04
C ILE A 20 6.81 4.71 0.26
N TYR A 21 5.69 4.96 0.93
CA TYR A 21 4.71 3.93 1.30
C TYR A 21 3.34 4.32 0.75
N VAL A 22 2.84 3.53 -0.19
CA VAL A 22 1.53 3.66 -0.84
C VAL A 22 0.59 2.68 -0.16
N MET A 23 -0.30 3.18 0.68
CA MET A 23 -1.16 2.33 1.49
C MET A 23 -2.63 2.41 1.06
N GLU A 24 -3.26 1.25 1.01
CA GLU A 24 -4.71 1.07 0.88
C GLU A 24 -5.23 0.48 2.20
N SER A 25 -6.22 1.14 2.82
CA SER A 25 -6.77 0.67 4.09
C SER A 25 -8.12 -0.03 3.91
N LYS A 26 -8.34 -1.13 4.63
CA LYS A 26 -9.61 -1.89 4.62
C LYS A 26 -10.06 -2.27 6.02
N TYR A 27 -11.26 -1.82 6.39
CA TYR A 27 -11.93 -2.25 7.62
C TYR A 27 -12.75 -3.53 7.40
N TRP A 28 -12.06 -4.65 7.18
CA TRP A 28 -12.69 -5.95 6.90
C TRP A 28 -12.50 -6.92 8.05
N ALA A 29 -13.59 -7.50 8.56
CA ALA A 29 -13.56 -8.53 9.61
C ALA A 29 -13.52 -9.95 9.04
N GLY A 30 -13.14 -10.93 9.89
CA GLY A 30 -13.14 -12.35 9.56
C GLY A 30 -11.84 -12.79 8.87
N ILE A 31 -11.88 -13.92 8.18
CA ILE A 31 -10.69 -14.54 7.59
C ILE A 31 -10.61 -14.17 6.12
N LEU A 32 -9.46 -13.61 5.72
CA LEU A 32 -9.10 -13.36 4.32
C LEU A 32 -8.12 -14.43 3.86
N SER A 33 -8.43 -15.09 2.75
CA SER A 33 -7.56 -16.12 2.18
C SER A 33 -7.38 -16.00 0.66
N GLY A 34 -6.18 -16.34 0.20
CA GLY A 34 -5.80 -16.31 -1.22
C GLY A 34 -4.30 -16.14 -1.40
N GLU A 35 -3.87 -15.92 -2.64
CA GLU A 35 -2.50 -15.57 -2.99
C GLU A 35 -2.37 -14.04 -3.16
N ALA A 36 -1.25 -13.46 -2.76
CA ALA A 36 -1.04 -12.01 -2.86
C ALA A 36 -1.12 -11.46 -4.30
N ASP A 37 -0.69 -12.26 -5.28
CA ASP A 37 -0.73 -11.92 -6.70
C ASP A 37 -2.11 -12.13 -7.36
N ALA A 38 -3.02 -12.84 -6.69
CA ALA A 38 -4.36 -13.09 -7.22
C ALA A 38 -5.18 -11.80 -7.33
N ALA A 39 -5.93 -11.67 -8.42
CA ALA A 39 -6.84 -10.53 -8.65
C ALA A 39 -7.98 -10.47 -7.61
N THR A 40 -8.34 -11.61 -7.03
CA THR A 40 -9.41 -11.73 -6.04
C THR A 40 -9.04 -12.68 -4.92
N TRP A 41 -9.54 -12.39 -3.72
CA TRP A 41 -9.43 -13.22 -2.53
C TRP A 41 -10.80 -13.72 -2.07
N THR A 42 -10.78 -14.64 -1.12
CA THR A 42 -11.96 -15.09 -0.39
C THR A 42 -12.01 -14.43 0.97
N GLN A 43 -13.17 -13.90 1.37
CA GLN A 43 -13.43 -13.43 2.72
C GLN A 43 -14.52 -14.29 3.35
N ARG A 44 -14.18 -15.00 4.43
CA ARG A 44 -15.16 -15.61 5.34
C ARG A 44 -15.46 -14.64 6.47
N ARG A 45 -16.66 -14.07 6.47
CA ARG A 45 -17.12 -13.14 7.51
C ARG A 45 -17.37 -13.86 8.83
N THR A 46 -17.45 -13.09 9.91
CA THR A 46 -17.72 -13.59 11.27
C THR A 46 -19.05 -14.33 11.40
N ASN A 47 -20.03 -14.03 10.54
CA ASN A 47 -21.31 -14.73 10.48
C ASN A 47 -21.30 -15.99 9.59
N GLY A 48 -20.13 -16.44 9.15
CA GLY A 48 -19.96 -17.63 8.31
C GLY A 48 -20.17 -17.40 6.81
N LEU A 49 -20.73 -16.26 6.38
CA LEU A 49 -20.91 -15.95 4.96
C LEU A 49 -19.56 -15.76 4.28
N THR A 50 -19.42 -16.39 3.12
CA THR A 50 -18.22 -16.30 2.29
C THR A 50 -18.49 -15.47 1.05
N ARG A 51 -17.57 -14.56 0.70
CA ARG A 51 -17.65 -13.78 -0.54
C ARG A 51 -16.29 -13.66 -1.21
N ARG A 52 -16.30 -13.52 -2.54
CA ARG A 52 -15.12 -13.13 -3.31
C ARG A 52 -14.95 -11.61 -3.26
N VAL A 53 -13.75 -11.14 -3.01
CA VAL A 53 -13.39 -9.71 -2.94
C VAL A 53 -12.23 -9.41 -3.87
N LYS A 54 -12.15 -8.20 -4.42
CA LYS A 54 -10.96 -7.76 -5.17
C LYS A 54 -9.77 -7.66 -4.22
N SER A 55 -8.59 -8.05 -4.67
CA SER A 55 -7.36 -8.00 -3.88
C SER A 55 -6.93 -6.55 -3.61
N PRO A 56 -6.86 -6.13 -2.33
CA PRO A 56 -6.29 -4.82 -1.98
C PRO A 56 -4.81 -4.72 -2.32
N VAL A 57 -4.06 -5.84 -2.31
CA VAL A 57 -2.66 -5.88 -2.75
C VAL A 57 -2.53 -5.49 -4.22
N GLN A 58 -3.34 -6.09 -5.11
CA GLN A 58 -3.31 -5.73 -6.53
C GLN A 58 -3.74 -4.28 -6.77
N GLN A 59 -4.62 -3.76 -5.92
CA GLN A 59 -5.02 -2.35 -5.95
C GLN A 59 -3.85 -1.42 -5.59
N CYS A 60 -3.18 -1.64 -4.45
CA CYS A 60 -2.06 -0.79 -4.04
C CYS A 60 -0.83 -0.95 -4.94
N GLU A 61 -0.60 -2.11 -5.56
CA GLU A 61 0.46 -2.30 -6.56
C GLU A 61 0.21 -1.53 -7.85
N ARG A 62 -1.05 -1.45 -8.31
CA ARG A 62 -1.41 -0.57 -9.42
C ARG A 62 -1.16 0.90 -9.05
N GLN A 63 -1.59 1.32 -7.86
CA GLN A 63 -1.34 2.67 -7.35
C GLN A 63 0.15 3.00 -7.27
N ARG A 64 0.98 2.09 -6.73
CA ARG A 64 2.44 2.19 -6.68
C ARG A 64 3.05 2.41 -8.06
N ARG A 65 2.71 1.56 -9.04
CA ARG A 65 3.22 1.70 -10.42
C ARG A 65 2.84 3.04 -11.04
N MET A 66 1.61 3.49 -10.84
CA MET A 66 1.18 4.80 -11.31
C MET A 66 1.98 5.93 -10.63
N PHE A 67 2.21 5.83 -9.32
CA PHE A 67 2.93 6.84 -8.55
C PHE A 67 4.40 6.96 -8.99
N ILE A 68 5.10 5.83 -9.13
CA ILE A 68 6.47 5.78 -9.66
C ILE A 68 6.52 6.43 -11.04
N THR A 69 5.63 6.01 -11.93
CA THR A 69 5.59 6.49 -13.32
C THR A 69 5.38 8.00 -13.42
N LEU A 70 4.64 8.61 -12.49
CA LEU A 70 4.29 10.03 -12.57
C LEU A 70 5.18 10.94 -11.72
N LEU A 71 5.52 10.53 -10.50
CA LEU A 71 5.98 11.42 -9.45
C LEU A 71 7.27 10.98 -8.78
N ALA A 72 7.68 9.71 -8.93
CA ALA A 72 8.84 9.17 -8.25
C ALA A 72 9.81 8.42 -9.19
N LYS A 73 9.92 8.83 -10.46
CA LYS A 73 10.81 8.20 -11.46
C LYS A 73 12.29 8.11 -11.06
N ARG A 74 12.72 8.96 -10.13
CA ARG A 74 14.11 9.02 -9.63
C ARG A 74 14.33 8.18 -8.37
N VAL A 75 13.26 7.65 -7.77
CA VAL A 75 13.32 6.80 -6.58
C VAL A 75 13.41 5.36 -7.05
N PRO A 76 14.35 4.54 -6.55
CA PRO A 76 14.39 3.12 -6.89
C PRO A 76 13.07 2.43 -6.54
N ASP A 77 12.60 1.58 -7.44
CA ASP A 77 11.31 0.92 -7.34
C ASP A 77 11.13 0.11 -6.05
N ASP A 78 12.19 -0.52 -5.58
CA ASP A 78 12.25 -1.33 -4.35
C ASP A 78 12.16 -0.51 -3.07
N HIS A 79 12.27 0.82 -3.15
CA HIS A 79 12.05 1.76 -2.05
C HIS A 79 10.67 2.45 -2.09
N VAL A 80 9.80 2.04 -3.01
CA VAL A 80 8.39 2.41 -3.02
C VAL A 80 7.57 1.17 -2.66
N HIS A 81 6.95 1.16 -1.48
CA HIS A 81 6.27 -0.01 -0.93
C HIS A 81 4.76 0.11 -1.06
N ALA A 82 4.12 -0.88 -1.68
CA ALA A 82 2.66 -0.98 -1.74
C ALA A 82 2.15 -1.80 -0.55
N MET A 83 1.24 -1.24 0.25
CA MET A 83 0.79 -1.86 1.50
C MET A 83 -0.74 -1.94 1.56
N ALA A 84 -1.28 -3.16 1.56
CA ALA A 84 -2.67 -3.40 1.92
C ALA A 84 -2.77 -3.53 3.45
N VAL A 85 -3.44 -2.59 4.11
CA VAL A 85 -3.52 -2.52 5.58
C VAL A 85 -4.94 -2.83 6.05
N PHE A 86 -5.09 -3.86 6.86
CA PHE A 86 -6.37 -4.30 7.41
C PHE A 86 -6.53 -3.83 8.86
N THR A 87 -7.61 -3.09 9.11
CA THR A 87 -7.76 -2.29 10.33
C THR A 87 -8.78 -2.85 11.33
N HIS A 88 -9.54 -3.88 10.95
CA HIS A 88 -10.50 -4.50 11.86
C HIS A 88 -9.80 -5.39 12.89
N PRO A 89 -10.12 -5.32 14.19
CA PRO A 89 -9.41 -6.08 15.23
C PRO A 89 -9.59 -7.61 15.12
N SER A 90 -10.69 -8.07 14.53
CA SER A 90 -10.98 -9.50 14.33
C SER A 90 -10.69 -10.00 12.90
N VAL A 91 -9.75 -9.37 12.19
CA VAL A 91 -9.31 -9.85 10.88
C VAL A 91 -8.15 -10.83 11.04
N GLU A 92 -8.20 -11.91 10.27
CA GLU A 92 -7.12 -12.88 10.14
C GLU A 92 -6.68 -12.95 8.68
N LEU A 93 -5.37 -12.87 8.45
CA LEU A 93 -4.78 -12.87 7.11
C LEU A 93 -4.13 -14.22 6.83
N HIS A 94 -4.73 -14.97 5.91
CA HIS A 94 -4.22 -16.24 5.39
C HIS A 94 -3.85 -16.02 3.91
N ILE A 95 -2.99 -15.04 3.68
CA ILE A 95 -2.56 -14.63 2.33
C ILE A 95 -1.19 -15.23 2.06
N ALA A 96 -1.13 -16.23 1.21
CA ALA A 96 0.12 -16.80 0.77
C ALA A 96 0.91 -15.79 -0.06
N ASN A 97 2.24 -15.76 0.16
CA ASN A 97 3.15 -14.77 -0.42
C ASN A 97 2.75 -13.31 -0.10
N GLY A 98 2.05 -13.11 1.03
CA GLY A 98 1.53 -11.83 1.49
C GLY A 98 2.51 -11.02 2.34
N GLU A 99 3.67 -11.58 2.67
CA GLU A 99 4.71 -10.94 3.46
C GLU A 99 5.10 -9.60 2.82
N ASN A 100 5.21 -8.55 3.64
CA ASN A 100 5.54 -7.20 3.20
C ASN A 100 4.54 -6.57 2.19
N ARG A 101 3.34 -7.15 2.01
CA ARG A 101 2.31 -6.65 1.08
C ARG A 101 0.93 -6.54 1.70
N ALA A 102 0.56 -7.49 2.56
CA ALA A 102 -0.69 -7.48 3.33
C ALA A 102 -0.38 -7.43 4.82
N PHE A 103 -0.95 -6.45 5.52
CA PHE A 103 -0.56 -6.12 6.89
C PHE A 103 -1.76 -5.97 7.80
N LEU A 104 -1.61 -6.41 9.05
CA LEU A 104 -2.35 -5.82 10.17
C LEU A 104 -1.73 -4.46 10.51
N ILE A 105 -2.48 -3.57 11.17
CA ILE A 105 -1.99 -2.22 11.55
C ILE A 105 -0.63 -2.27 12.25
N ARG A 106 -0.48 -3.16 13.25
CA ARG A 106 0.75 -3.27 14.04
C ARG A 106 1.94 -3.65 13.16
N ASP A 107 1.74 -4.55 12.22
CA ASP A 107 2.80 -5.02 11.33
C ASP A 107 3.16 -3.96 10.29
N ALA A 108 2.19 -3.17 9.82
CA ALA A 108 2.46 -2.03 8.93
C ALA A 108 3.31 -0.96 9.63
N ILE A 109 2.99 -0.61 10.88
CA ILE A 109 3.78 0.33 11.68
C ILE A 109 5.21 -0.20 11.88
N ARG A 110 5.34 -1.49 12.24
CA ARG A 110 6.67 -2.11 12.42
C ARG A 110 7.46 -2.08 11.11
N PHE A 111 6.84 -2.46 10.00
CA PHE A 111 7.47 -2.47 8.68
C PHE A 111 8.05 -1.09 8.26
N ILE A 112 7.33 0.00 8.57
CA ILE A 112 7.78 1.36 8.31
C ILE A 112 8.91 1.75 9.29
N ASN A 113 8.71 1.50 10.58
CA ASN A 113 9.67 1.90 11.61
C ASN A 113 11.02 1.18 11.49
N ASP A 114 11.02 -0.10 11.13
CA ASP A 114 12.25 -0.89 10.95
C ASP A 114 13.17 -0.24 9.91
N ARG A 115 12.59 0.38 8.87
CA ARG A 115 13.31 1.10 7.81
C ARG A 115 13.75 2.51 8.19
N CYS A 116 13.15 3.12 9.23
CA CYS A 116 13.61 4.43 9.72
C CYS A 116 15.05 4.40 10.26
N PHE A 117 15.56 3.21 10.59
CA PHE A 117 16.92 3.00 11.07
C PHE A 117 17.91 2.60 9.96
N GLU A 118 17.43 2.37 8.73
CA GLU A 118 18.27 2.10 7.58
C GLU A 118 18.88 3.41 7.03
N PRO A 119 20.01 3.34 6.29
CA PRO A 119 20.55 4.52 5.61
C PRO A 119 19.48 5.19 4.74
N PRO A 120 19.35 6.53 4.78
CA PRO A 120 18.29 7.23 4.07
C PRO A 120 18.45 7.04 2.56
N VAL A 121 17.34 6.68 1.92
CA VAL A 121 17.20 6.56 0.47
C VAL A 121 16.95 7.93 -0.16
N LEU A 122 16.24 8.79 0.56
CA LEU A 122 15.88 10.14 0.13
C LEU A 122 16.47 11.18 1.07
N THR A 123 16.99 12.27 0.50
CA THR A 123 17.33 13.46 1.29
C THR A 123 16.06 14.22 1.70
N PRO A 124 16.10 15.05 2.75
CA PRO A 124 14.98 15.92 3.12
C PRO A 124 14.47 16.77 1.95
N GLU A 125 15.37 17.27 1.10
CA GLU A 125 15.03 18.06 -0.09
C GLU A 125 14.26 17.23 -1.11
N GLN A 126 14.70 15.99 -1.37
CA GLN A 126 13.99 15.08 -2.27
C GLN A 126 12.59 14.71 -1.74
N VAL A 127 12.45 14.51 -0.43
CA VAL A 127 11.14 14.29 0.22
C VAL A 127 10.22 15.48 -0.05
N GLN A 128 10.73 16.70 0.14
CA GLN A 128 9.98 17.93 -0.09
C GLN A 128 9.58 18.10 -1.56
N GLU A 129 10.51 17.89 -2.50
CA GLU A 129 10.25 17.99 -3.94
C GLU A 129 9.14 17.03 -4.42
N ILE A 130 9.15 15.80 -3.92
CA ILE A 130 8.12 14.80 -4.25
C ILE A 130 6.78 15.20 -3.64
N ALA A 131 6.76 15.63 -2.36
CA ALA A 131 5.55 16.06 -1.69
C ALA A 131 4.87 17.25 -2.41
N GLU A 132 5.65 18.24 -2.83
CA GLU A 132 5.13 19.38 -3.60
C GLU A 132 4.61 18.95 -4.97
N SER A 133 5.27 17.99 -5.62
CA SER A 133 4.82 17.45 -6.91
C SER A 133 3.47 16.73 -6.79
N VAL A 134 3.24 16.02 -5.68
CA VAL A 134 1.93 15.40 -5.38
C VAL A 134 0.85 16.47 -5.22
N LEU A 135 1.13 17.54 -4.46
CA LEU A 135 0.16 18.61 -4.20
C LEU A 135 -0.27 19.33 -5.49
N ARG A 136 0.68 19.62 -6.38
CA ARG A 136 0.40 20.26 -7.68
C ARG A 136 -0.50 19.42 -8.59
N GLN A 137 -0.50 18.09 -8.47
CA GLN A 137 -1.36 17.21 -9.28
C GLN A 137 -2.76 16.98 -8.68
N GLN A 138 -3.05 17.54 -7.51
CA GLN A 138 -4.39 17.49 -6.90
C GLN A 138 -5.24 18.72 -7.22
N THR A 139 -4.62 19.80 -7.71
CA THR A 139 -5.29 21.03 -8.18
C THR A 139 -5.71 20.88 -9.65
#